data_AF-A0A8C7N708-F1
#
_entry.id   AF-A0A8C7N708-F1
#
_cell.length_a   1.000
_cell.length_b   1.000
_cell.length_c   1.000
_cell.angle_alpha   90.00
_cell.angle_beta   90.00
_cell.angle_gamma   90.00
#
_symmetry.space_group_name_H-M   'P 1'
#
loop_
_entity.id
_entity.type
_entity.pdbx_description
1 polymer ?
#
loop_
_entity_poly.entity_id
_entity_poly.type
_entity_poly.pdbx_seq_one_letter_code
_entity_poly.pdbx_strand_id
1 'polypeptide(L)'
;FSSCIGKISPYENTLLDLPTGLVSFLMDQHEPRTPAIAVASGPFIYVYKNLRPYFKFTLPPLEVNALEQDVWNQAREMSVPSAPTQMDVTGQFDVEFRITVACRNGNIYILRRDSPKPKYCIELSSHPVGLVRMGKSVVVGCAQETLQGFTQKGKKLWTACLPAPVTTMGVMDLPTRGFQAVLVGLANCEVHLYRDKNLISTIKTPDVVTSICFGRYGREDGTLIMTTKGGGLIVKILKRTAVFDDRDSAPGPPLAQSIRLNIPKKTKLYVDQTMRERENAVAMHRAFQMDLSRLRLAAARAYVKALESSLTPMSSSLSEPLKMNAVVQGLGPSFKLTLNIQNTAACRPVMHLAISFLYDESLYSMRTAFFKIPLLVPGLNYPIDTFVECLSDKGISDIIKVFVLREGKSAPLLTAHINMPVSEGLALN
;
A
#
# COMPACT_ATOMS: atom_id res chain seq x y z
N PHE A 1 0.93 24.08 22.32
CA PHE A 1 -0.53 24.33 22.41
C PHE A 1 -1.10 23.78 23.71
N SER A 2 -2.07 24.46 24.33
CA SER A 2 -2.92 23.91 25.40
C SER A 2 -4.21 23.35 24.81
N SER A 3 -4.72 22.24 25.35
CA SER A 3 -5.99 21.62 24.92
C SER A 3 -7.18 22.27 25.60
N CYS A 4 -8.22 22.57 24.82
CA CYS A 4 -9.54 22.96 25.34
C CYS A 4 -10.60 22.00 24.79
N ILE A 5 -11.56 21.63 25.63
CA ILE A 5 -12.74 20.87 25.20
C ILE A 5 -13.57 21.79 24.30
N GLY A 6 -13.91 21.31 23.09
CA GLY A 6 -14.72 22.06 22.13
C GLY A 6 -16.05 22.48 22.77
N LYS A 7 -16.44 23.74 22.58
CA LYS A 7 -17.77 24.23 22.96
C LYS A 7 -18.81 23.61 22.03
N ILE A 8 -20.00 23.35 22.59
CA ILE A 8 -21.19 22.79 21.91
C ILE A 8 -21.52 23.62 20.66
N SER A 9 -21.97 22.96 19.57
CA SER A 9 -22.48 23.62 18.37
C SER A 9 -23.70 24.47 18.74
N PRO A 10 -23.65 25.80 18.59
CA PRO A 10 -24.75 26.66 19.00
C PRO A 10 -25.90 26.68 17.98
N TYR A 11 -25.65 26.22 16.75
CA TYR A 11 -26.57 26.35 15.64
C TYR A 11 -26.23 25.36 14.52
N GLU A 12 -27.24 24.67 14.00
CA GLU A 12 -27.13 23.75 12.87
C GLU A 12 -28.10 24.18 11.77
N ASN A 13 -27.61 24.18 10.53
CA ASN A 13 -28.42 24.46 9.34
C ASN A 13 -28.40 23.24 8.42
N THR A 14 -29.57 22.82 7.97
CA THR A 14 -29.69 21.78 6.96
C THR A 14 -29.23 22.32 5.60
N LEU A 15 -28.29 21.60 4.98
CA LEU A 15 -27.86 21.87 3.60
C LEU A 15 -28.62 20.95 2.65
N LEU A 16 -28.86 21.44 1.44
CA LEU A 16 -29.64 20.73 0.42
C LEU A 16 -28.84 19.60 -0.27
N ASP A 17 -27.52 19.75 -0.31
CA ASP A 17 -26.59 18.78 -0.91
C ASP A 17 -25.21 18.89 -0.21
N LEU A 18 -24.27 18.02 -0.55
CA LEU A 18 -22.91 18.02 0.01
C LEU A 18 -22.18 19.32 -0.34
N PRO A 19 -21.62 20.05 0.64
CA PRO A 19 -20.84 21.24 0.37
C PRO A 19 -19.45 20.87 -0.20
N THR A 20 -19.05 21.54 -1.26
CA THR A 20 -17.75 21.34 -1.93
C THR A 20 -16.71 22.38 -1.52
N GLY A 21 -17.15 23.53 -1.00
CA GLY A 21 -16.28 24.59 -0.51
C GLY A 21 -17.02 25.59 0.37
N LEU A 22 -16.29 26.21 1.30
CA LEU A 22 -16.81 27.24 2.19
C LEU A 22 -15.77 28.36 2.30
N VAL A 23 -16.21 29.60 2.13
CA VAL A 23 -15.35 30.79 2.25
C VAL A 23 -16.10 31.92 2.94
N SER A 24 -15.37 32.72 3.73
CA SER A 24 -15.86 33.99 4.26
C SER A 24 -15.38 35.15 3.41
N PHE A 25 -16.24 36.11 3.12
CA PHE A 25 -15.91 37.28 2.31
C PHE A 25 -16.69 38.53 2.77
N LEU A 26 -16.15 39.71 2.48
CA LEU A 26 -16.82 40.99 2.73
C LEU A 26 -17.66 41.37 1.51
N MET A 27 -18.93 41.70 1.72
CA MET A 27 -19.85 42.06 0.63
C MET A 27 -19.75 43.52 0.17
N ASP A 28 -19.30 44.42 1.03
CA ASP A 28 -19.26 45.87 0.78
C ASP A 28 -17.89 46.41 1.19
N GLN A 29 -17.42 47.41 0.44
CA GLN A 29 -16.15 48.11 0.65
C GLN A 29 -16.29 49.38 1.49
N HIS A 30 -17.50 49.97 1.56
CA HIS A 30 -17.73 51.28 2.19
C HIS A 30 -18.11 51.23 3.68
N GLU A 31 -18.75 50.14 4.14
CA GLU A 31 -18.97 49.86 5.57
C GLU A 31 -18.64 48.39 5.88
N PRO A 32 -17.45 48.08 6.45
CA PRO A 32 -17.12 46.70 6.79
C PRO A 32 -17.96 46.24 8.01
N ARG A 33 -19.07 45.54 7.73
CA ARG A 33 -19.81 44.75 8.71
C ARG A 33 -19.29 43.31 8.75
N THR A 34 -19.89 42.48 9.60
CA THR A 34 -19.62 41.04 9.72
C THR A 34 -19.55 40.37 8.34
N PRO A 35 -18.49 39.60 8.02
CA PRO A 35 -18.35 38.95 6.72
C PRO A 35 -19.50 37.96 6.47
N ALA A 36 -19.90 37.85 5.20
CA ALA A 36 -20.83 36.82 4.76
C ALA A 36 -20.09 35.50 4.55
N ILE A 37 -20.83 34.39 4.62
CA ILE A 37 -20.30 33.05 4.34
C ILE A 37 -20.90 32.58 3.02
N ALA A 38 -20.07 32.18 2.06
CA ALA A 38 -20.49 31.50 0.85
C ALA A 38 -20.23 29.99 0.99
N VAL A 39 -21.26 29.19 0.73
CA VAL A 39 -21.20 27.72 0.70
C VAL A 39 -21.49 27.25 -0.73
N ALA A 40 -20.52 26.62 -1.37
CA ALA A 40 -20.69 26.00 -2.67
C ALA A 40 -21.24 24.58 -2.49
N SER A 41 -22.33 24.24 -3.17
CA SER A 41 -22.95 22.92 -3.10
C SER A 41 -23.76 22.65 -4.38
N GLY A 42 -23.44 21.55 -5.07
CA GLY A 42 -23.96 21.27 -6.41
C GLY A 42 -23.67 22.41 -7.40
N PRO A 43 -24.64 22.82 -8.22
CA PRO A 43 -24.51 23.99 -9.11
C PRO A 43 -24.81 25.32 -8.42
N PHE A 44 -24.89 25.38 -7.09
CA PHE A 44 -25.36 26.55 -6.36
C PHE A 44 -24.27 27.13 -5.43
N ILE A 45 -24.27 28.45 -5.26
CA ILE A 45 -23.54 29.15 -4.20
C ILE A 45 -24.55 29.80 -3.26
N TYR A 46 -24.62 29.32 -2.03
CA TYR A 46 -25.49 29.84 -0.99
C TYR A 46 -24.72 30.87 -0.15
N VAL A 47 -25.19 32.11 -0.14
CA VAL A 47 -24.63 33.19 0.67
C VAL A 47 -25.46 33.34 1.93
N TYR A 48 -24.78 33.28 3.08
CA TYR A 48 -25.35 33.47 4.41
C TYR A 48 -24.83 34.77 5.02
N LYS A 49 -25.75 35.63 5.47
CA LYS A 49 -25.43 36.85 6.21
C LYS A 49 -25.91 36.68 7.65
N ASN A 50 -25.01 36.86 8.61
CA ASN A 50 -25.28 36.57 10.03
C ASN A 50 -25.86 35.16 10.25
N LEU A 51 -25.30 34.15 9.55
CA LEU A 51 -25.72 32.74 9.57
C LEU A 51 -27.15 32.45 9.07
N ARG A 52 -27.82 33.44 8.48
CA ARG A 52 -29.14 33.28 7.85
C ARG A 52 -28.99 33.23 6.33
N PRO A 53 -29.75 32.36 5.63
CA PRO A 53 -29.78 32.35 4.16
C PRO A 53 -30.13 33.75 3.64
N TYR A 54 -29.25 34.30 2.81
CA TYR A 54 -29.40 35.65 2.26
C TYR A 54 -29.62 35.62 0.75
N PHE A 55 -28.82 34.84 0.04
CA PHE A 55 -28.87 34.77 -1.41
C PHE A 55 -28.49 33.38 -1.91
N LYS A 56 -29.15 32.93 -2.98
CA LYS A 56 -28.80 31.70 -3.70
C LYS A 56 -28.41 32.08 -5.11
N PHE A 57 -27.13 31.92 -5.43
CA PHE A 57 -26.66 32.00 -6.81
C PHE A 57 -26.73 30.62 -7.45
N THR A 58 -27.25 30.55 -8.67
CA THR A 58 -27.22 29.33 -9.48
C THR A 58 -26.18 29.54 -10.56
N LEU A 59 -25.21 28.64 -10.66
CA LEU A 59 -24.29 28.62 -11.79
C LEU A 59 -25.14 28.59 -13.07
N PRO A 60 -24.90 29.50 -14.03
CA PRO A 60 -25.66 29.53 -15.27
C PRO A 60 -25.63 28.14 -15.92
N PRO A 61 -26.78 27.47 -16.14
CA PRO A 61 -26.81 26.21 -16.86
C PRO A 61 -26.39 26.49 -18.31
N LEU A 62 -25.41 25.73 -18.80
CA LEU A 62 -25.03 25.77 -20.21
C LEU A 62 -25.98 24.85 -20.98
N GLU A 63 -26.78 25.41 -21.89
CA GLU A 63 -27.52 24.63 -22.87
C GLU A 63 -26.58 24.25 -24.02
N VAL A 64 -26.41 22.94 -24.26
CA VAL A 64 -25.54 22.44 -25.32
C VAL A 64 -26.18 22.68 -26.68
N ASN A 65 -25.50 23.45 -27.54
CA ASN A 65 -25.97 23.90 -28.85
C ASN A 65 -25.07 23.32 -29.95
N ALA A 66 -25.65 22.89 -31.08
CA ALA A 66 -24.94 22.19 -32.16
C ALA A 66 -23.78 22.99 -32.83
N LEU A 67 -23.67 24.30 -32.58
CA LEU A 67 -22.55 25.16 -32.98
C LEU A 67 -21.40 25.25 -31.95
N GLU A 68 -21.55 24.71 -30.73
CA GLU A 68 -20.47 24.52 -29.75
C GLU A 68 -19.33 23.62 -30.28
N GLN A 69 -19.62 22.91 -31.37
CA GLN A 69 -18.79 21.94 -32.06
C GLN A 69 -17.73 22.57 -33.00
N ASP A 70 -17.93 23.81 -33.48
CA ASP A 70 -17.00 24.50 -34.39
C ASP A 70 -16.17 25.62 -33.71
N VAL A 71 -16.64 26.18 -32.59
CA VAL A 71 -16.00 27.31 -31.87
C VAL A 71 -15.03 26.83 -30.77
N TRP A 72 -15.05 25.53 -30.45
CA TRP A 72 -13.94 24.82 -29.79
C TRP A 72 -12.58 25.04 -30.50
N ASN A 73 -12.61 25.46 -31.77
CA ASN A 73 -11.45 25.83 -32.56
C ASN A 73 -10.82 27.21 -32.26
N GLN A 74 -11.34 28.04 -31.32
CA GLN A 74 -10.75 29.37 -31.00
C GLN A 74 -10.67 29.76 -29.49
N ALA A 75 -10.72 28.78 -28.57
CA ALA A 75 -10.18 28.81 -27.19
C ALA A 75 -9.83 30.18 -26.54
N ARG A 76 -10.84 30.97 -26.15
CA ARG A 76 -10.68 32.24 -25.42
C ARG A 76 -11.51 32.20 -24.14
N GLU A 77 -10.87 31.85 -23.03
CA GLU A 77 -11.03 32.41 -21.67
C GLU A 77 -10.59 31.35 -20.64
N MET A 78 -9.34 31.49 -20.16
CA MET A 78 -8.62 30.68 -19.16
C MET A 78 -9.10 29.23 -18.94
N SER A 79 -8.77 28.34 -19.87
CA SER A 79 -8.94 26.90 -19.67
C SER A 79 -7.72 26.30 -18.96
N VAL A 80 -7.92 25.61 -17.83
CA VAL A 80 -6.88 24.78 -17.21
C VAL A 80 -6.85 23.42 -17.92
N PRO A 81 -5.68 22.86 -18.30
CA PRO A 81 -5.60 21.63 -19.10
C PRO A 81 -6.16 20.34 -18.45
N SER A 82 -6.51 20.37 -17.16
CA SER A 82 -7.05 19.24 -16.42
C SER A 82 -7.97 19.73 -15.32
N ALA A 83 -8.84 18.83 -14.82
CA ALA A 83 -9.79 19.14 -13.77
C ALA A 83 -9.06 19.60 -12.48
N PRO A 84 -9.37 20.80 -11.96
CA PRO A 84 -8.75 21.33 -10.75
C PRO A 84 -9.19 20.53 -9.52
N THR A 85 -8.28 20.33 -8.58
CA THR A 85 -8.57 19.76 -7.25
C THR A 85 -8.53 20.83 -6.18
N GLN A 86 -7.54 21.72 -6.23
CA GLN A 86 -7.28 22.78 -5.25
C GLN A 86 -6.80 24.04 -5.95
N MET A 87 -7.11 25.20 -5.38
CA MET A 87 -6.65 26.47 -5.90
C MET A 87 -6.28 27.45 -4.77
N ASP A 88 -5.31 28.32 -5.06
CA ASP A 88 -4.94 29.44 -4.21
C ASP A 88 -4.76 30.70 -5.08
N VAL A 89 -5.16 31.85 -4.56
CA VAL A 89 -5.15 33.12 -5.29
C VAL A 89 -4.24 34.13 -4.58
N THR A 90 -3.50 34.89 -5.37
CA THR A 90 -2.63 35.97 -4.90
C THR A 90 -2.76 37.22 -5.74
N GLY A 91 -2.49 38.36 -5.13
CA GLY A 91 -2.41 39.65 -5.80
C GLY A 91 -3.69 40.47 -5.68
N GLN A 92 -3.81 41.48 -6.54
CA GLN A 92 -4.91 42.44 -6.56
C GLN A 92 -5.58 42.36 -7.93
N PHE A 93 -6.92 42.38 -7.94
CA PHE A 93 -7.71 42.19 -9.16
C PHE A 93 -7.38 43.24 -10.24
N ASP A 94 -7.35 44.52 -9.86
CA ASP A 94 -7.12 45.64 -10.80
C ASP A 94 -5.66 45.90 -11.14
N VAL A 95 -4.70 45.19 -10.51
CA VAL A 95 -3.26 45.37 -10.74
C VAL A 95 -2.65 44.13 -11.38
N GLU A 96 -2.35 43.10 -10.58
CA GLU A 96 -1.86 41.80 -11.04
C GLU A 96 -2.36 40.75 -10.06
N PHE A 97 -3.03 39.72 -10.58
CA PHE A 97 -3.38 38.52 -9.81
C PHE A 97 -2.72 37.27 -10.40
N ARG A 98 -2.51 36.28 -9.54
CA ARG A 98 -2.05 34.94 -9.92
C ARG A 98 -2.91 33.89 -9.24
N ILE A 99 -3.38 32.93 -10.02
CA ILE A 99 -4.16 31.80 -9.54
C ILE A 99 -3.28 30.56 -9.69
N THR A 100 -3.00 29.88 -8.59
CA THR A 100 -2.27 28.62 -8.57
C THR A 100 -3.28 27.50 -8.45
N VAL A 101 -3.30 26.58 -9.41
CA VAL A 101 -4.30 25.51 -9.51
C VAL A 101 -3.60 24.16 -9.56
N ALA A 102 -3.81 23.34 -8.55
CA ALA A 102 -3.42 21.93 -8.57
C ALA A 102 -4.50 21.11 -9.27
N CYS A 103 -4.09 20.18 -10.14
CA CYS A 103 -5.00 19.40 -10.98
C CYS A 103 -4.87 17.89 -10.77
N ARG A 104 -5.89 17.16 -11.22
CA ARG A 104 -5.96 15.68 -11.13
C ARG A 104 -4.90 14.96 -11.96
N ASN A 105 -4.32 15.60 -12.97
CA ASN A 105 -3.23 15.02 -13.76
C ASN A 105 -1.84 15.11 -13.10
N GLY A 106 -1.76 15.52 -11.83
CA GLY A 106 -0.47 15.66 -11.13
C GLY A 106 0.30 16.93 -11.47
N ASN A 107 -0.31 17.88 -12.16
CA ASN A 107 0.31 19.16 -12.51
C ASN A 107 -0.26 20.33 -11.71
N ILE A 108 0.57 21.35 -11.49
CA ILE A 108 0.14 22.65 -10.98
C ILE A 108 0.29 23.68 -12.08
N TYR A 109 -0.79 24.42 -12.33
CA TYR A 109 -0.84 25.50 -13.29
C TYR A 109 -0.91 26.84 -12.59
N ILE A 110 -0.10 27.80 -13.02
CA ILE A 110 -0.15 29.17 -12.51
C ILE A 110 -0.69 30.08 -13.61
N LEU A 111 -1.90 30.59 -13.40
CA LEU A 111 -2.54 31.56 -14.27
C LEU A 111 -2.17 32.98 -13.83
N ARG A 112 -2.06 33.90 -14.79
CA ARG A 112 -1.87 35.33 -14.53
C ARG A 112 -3.00 36.11 -15.20
N ARG A 113 -3.23 37.32 -14.69
CA ARG A 113 -4.11 38.32 -15.33
C ARG A 113 -3.83 38.42 -16.83
N ASP A 114 -4.90 38.49 -17.61
CA ASP A 114 -4.94 38.66 -19.08
C ASP A 114 -4.21 37.58 -19.90
N SER A 115 -3.89 36.43 -19.31
CA SER A 115 -3.29 35.28 -20.01
C SER A 115 -4.33 34.18 -20.22
N PRO A 116 -4.73 33.86 -21.47
CA PRO A 116 -5.71 32.82 -21.74
C PRO A 116 -5.18 31.40 -21.47
N LYS A 117 -3.86 31.25 -21.37
CA LYS A 117 -3.17 29.98 -21.08
C LYS A 117 -2.40 30.08 -19.75
N PRO A 118 -2.20 28.96 -19.04
CA PRO A 118 -1.37 28.95 -17.84
C PRO A 118 0.05 29.38 -18.21
N LYS A 119 0.60 30.33 -17.44
CA LYS A 119 1.93 30.89 -17.69
C LYS A 119 3.04 29.93 -17.28
N TYR A 120 2.78 29.15 -16.22
CA TYR A 120 3.70 28.14 -15.72
C TYR A 120 2.97 26.82 -15.50
N CYS A 121 3.65 25.72 -15.79
CA CYS A 121 3.24 24.36 -15.48
C CYS A 121 4.35 23.72 -14.63
N ILE A 122 3.96 23.15 -13.49
CA ILE A 122 4.86 22.44 -12.58
C ILE A 122 4.39 20.99 -12.57
N GLU A 123 5.26 20.09 -12.99
CA GLU A 123 5.01 18.65 -12.91
C GLU A 123 5.39 18.14 -11.53
N LEU A 124 4.43 17.50 -10.86
CA LEU A 124 4.67 16.85 -9.58
C LEU A 124 4.99 15.37 -9.81
N SER A 125 5.77 14.78 -8.91
CA SER A 125 6.09 13.35 -8.95
C SER A 125 4.90 12.45 -8.56
N SER A 126 3.85 13.02 -7.96
CA SER A 126 2.62 12.33 -7.56
C SER A 126 1.47 13.32 -7.38
N HIS A 127 0.25 12.81 -7.20
CA HIS A 127 -0.96 13.63 -7.08
C HIS A 127 -0.87 14.60 -5.88
N PRO A 128 -1.27 15.87 -6.05
CA PRO A 128 -1.32 16.85 -4.98
C PRO A 128 -2.49 16.53 -4.03
N VAL A 129 -2.17 16.35 -2.74
CA VAL A 129 -3.13 16.14 -1.66
C VAL A 129 -3.46 17.45 -0.95
N GLY A 130 -2.54 18.40 -0.92
CA GLY A 130 -2.77 19.73 -0.38
C GLY A 130 -1.89 20.77 -1.06
N LEU A 131 -2.42 21.98 -1.22
CA LEU A 131 -1.73 23.13 -1.78
C LEU A 131 -1.86 24.30 -0.81
N VAL A 132 -0.72 24.82 -0.37
CA VAL A 132 -0.64 25.87 0.64
C VAL A 132 0.34 26.93 0.20
N ARG A 133 -0.06 28.19 0.24
CA ARG A 133 0.85 29.30 -0.07
C ARG A 133 1.52 29.85 1.18
N MET A 134 2.81 30.11 1.03
CA MET A 134 3.72 30.61 2.06
C MET A 134 4.49 31.82 1.50
N GLY A 135 3.98 33.03 1.72
CA GLY A 135 4.55 34.26 1.17
C GLY A 135 4.73 34.19 -0.36
N LYS A 136 6.00 34.12 -0.81
CA LYS A 136 6.43 34.03 -2.23
C LYS A 136 6.62 32.59 -2.74
N SER A 137 6.35 31.61 -1.90
CA SER A 137 6.50 30.17 -2.20
C SER A 137 5.15 29.47 -2.14
N VAL A 138 5.03 28.38 -2.89
CA VAL A 138 3.89 27.46 -2.87
C VAL A 138 4.40 26.12 -2.36
N VAL A 139 3.74 25.56 -1.36
CA VAL A 139 4.09 24.28 -0.75
C VAL A 139 2.99 23.28 -1.09
N VAL A 140 3.41 22.09 -1.50
CA VAL A 140 2.53 21.05 -2.01
C VAL A 140 2.82 19.75 -1.28
N GLY A 141 1.80 19.16 -0.67
CA GLY A 141 1.86 17.81 -0.13
C GLY A 141 1.46 16.83 -1.21
N CYS A 142 2.34 15.88 -1.53
CA CYS A 142 2.10 14.87 -2.56
C CYS A 142 1.74 13.52 -1.91
N ALA A 143 0.97 12.70 -2.63
CA ALA A 143 0.52 11.39 -2.12
C ALA A 143 1.67 10.42 -1.80
N GLN A 144 2.84 10.58 -2.42
CA GLN A 144 4.05 9.80 -2.16
C GLN A 144 4.81 10.22 -0.87
N GLU A 145 4.12 10.74 0.14
CA GLU A 145 4.74 11.09 1.43
C GLU A 145 5.86 12.15 1.30
N THR A 146 5.67 13.13 0.40
CA THR A 146 6.63 14.23 0.23
C THR A 146 5.97 15.58 0.33
N LEU A 147 6.68 16.51 0.98
CA LEU A 147 6.35 17.93 1.01
C LEU A 147 7.33 18.67 0.10
N GLN A 148 6.81 19.38 -0.90
CA GLN A 148 7.62 20.05 -1.91
C GLN A 148 7.36 21.55 -1.90
N GLY A 149 8.42 22.35 -1.80
CA GLY A 149 8.36 23.81 -1.90
C GLY A 149 8.75 24.30 -3.29
N PHE A 150 7.93 25.15 -3.89
CA PHE A 150 8.15 25.77 -5.19
C PHE A 150 8.11 27.30 -5.07
N THR A 151 8.83 27.99 -5.95
CA THR A 151 8.64 29.43 -6.17
C THR A 151 7.34 29.70 -6.93
N GLN A 152 6.83 30.93 -6.85
CA GLN A 152 5.71 31.39 -7.71
C GLN A 152 5.99 31.35 -9.23
N LYS A 153 7.23 31.08 -9.66
CA LYS A 153 7.61 30.87 -11.07
C LYS A 153 7.72 29.39 -11.44
N GLY A 154 7.49 28.48 -10.49
CA GLY A 154 7.55 27.03 -10.70
C GLY A 154 8.91 26.37 -10.47
N LYS A 155 9.96 27.11 -10.12
CA LYS A 155 11.25 26.50 -9.71
C LYS A 155 11.09 25.80 -8.37
N LYS A 156 11.48 24.51 -8.31
CA LYS A 156 11.54 23.71 -7.08
C LYS A 156 12.65 24.23 -6.15
N LEU A 157 12.31 24.45 -4.88
CA LEU A 157 13.21 24.94 -3.84
C LEU A 157 13.77 23.80 -2.99
N TRP A 158 12.90 22.92 -2.50
CA TRP A 158 13.27 21.84 -1.59
C TRP A 158 12.23 20.70 -1.61
N THR A 159 12.61 19.56 -1.04
CA THR A 159 11.72 18.43 -0.79
C THR A 159 12.04 17.86 0.58
N ALA A 160 11.00 17.58 1.37
CA ALA A 160 11.10 16.86 2.63
C ALA A 160 10.31 15.55 2.53
N CYS A 161 10.92 14.46 2.98
CA CYS A 161 10.23 13.19 3.15
C CYS A 161 9.41 13.23 4.44
N LEU A 162 8.18 12.77 4.36
CA LEU A 162 7.25 12.69 5.49
C LEU A 162 7.23 11.25 6.01
N PRO A 163 7.00 11.03 7.31
CA PRO A 163 6.98 9.68 7.88
C PRO A 163 5.69 8.89 7.59
N ALA A 164 4.68 9.55 7.02
CA ALA A 164 3.39 8.95 6.67
C ALA A 164 2.67 9.79 5.59
N PRO A 165 1.60 9.27 4.96
CA PRO A 165 0.82 10.00 3.95
C PRO A 165 0.17 11.28 4.49
N VAL A 166 0.17 12.33 3.67
CA VAL A 166 -0.52 13.59 3.97
C VAL A 166 -2.02 13.37 3.92
N THR A 167 -2.74 13.87 4.92
CA THR A 167 -4.21 13.83 4.95
C THR A 167 -4.83 15.20 4.73
N THR A 168 -4.21 16.26 5.26
CA THR A 168 -4.67 17.64 5.13
C THR A 168 -3.51 18.60 5.35
N MET A 169 -3.61 19.81 4.79
CA MET A 169 -2.64 20.86 4.99
C MET A 169 -3.33 22.18 5.31
N GLY A 170 -2.63 23.07 6.03
CA GLY A 170 -3.14 24.41 6.33
C GLY A 170 -2.00 25.40 6.59
N VAL A 171 -2.28 26.69 6.43
CA VAL A 171 -1.34 27.76 6.81
C VAL A 171 -1.48 28.02 8.32
N MET A 172 -0.35 28.12 9.01
CA MET A 172 -0.26 28.78 10.30
C MET A 172 0.38 30.14 10.11
N ASP A 173 -0.43 31.20 10.19
CA ASP A 173 0.01 32.58 10.05
C ASP A 173 -0.16 33.35 11.36
N LEU A 174 0.94 33.94 11.85
CA LEU A 174 1.01 34.74 13.06
C LEU A 174 1.59 36.12 12.72
N PRO A 175 0.76 37.06 12.24
CA PRO A 175 1.22 38.37 11.77
C PRO A 175 1.95 39.16 12.87
N THR A 176 1.46 39.08 14.11
CA THR A 176 2.03 39.77 15.27
C THR A 176 3.45 39.34 15.63
N ARG A 177 3.89 38.18 15.11
CA ARG A 177 5.23 37.61 15.34
C ARG A 177 6.06 37.51 14.05
N GLY A 178 5.50 37.93 12.91
CA GLY A 178 6.12 37.71 11.60
C GLY A 178 6.40 36.23 11.31
N PHE A 179 5.61 35.31 11.88
CA PHE A 179 5.84 33.87 11.76
C PHE A 179 4.79 33.24 10.85
N GLN A 180 5.26 32.51 9.84
CA GLN A 180 4.41 31.74 8.94
C GLN A 180 4.99 30.33 8.81
N ALA A 181 4.15 29.31 8.88
CA ALA A 181 4.52 27.91 8.70
C ALA A 181 3.39 27.10 8.07
N VAL A 182 3.72 25.90 7.59
CA VAL A 182 2.78 24.94 7.02
C VAL A 182 2.46 23.88 8.07
N LEU A 183 1.18 23.69 8.35
CA LEU A 183 0.66 22.56 9.11
C LEU A 183 0.37 21.42 8.15
N VAL A 184 0.89 20.23 8.45
CA VAL A 184 0.69 19.00 7.67
C VAL A 184 0.12 17.94 8.59
N GLY A 185 -1.15 17.58 8.37
CA GLY A 185 -1.76 16.41 9.00
C GLY A 185 -1.32 15.14 8.29
N LEU A 186 -0.94 14.13 9.08
CA LEU A 186 -0.42 12.86 8.59
C LEU A 186 -1.31 11.69 9.05
N ALA A 187 -1.29 10.60 8.27
CA ALA A 187 -2.07 9.41 8.55
C ALA A 187 -1.59 8.61 9.78
N ASN A 188 -0.41 8.92 10.34
CA ASN A 188 0.13 8.31 11.57
C ASN A 188 -0.35 9.01 12.86
N CYS A 189 -1.45 9.75 12.81
CA CYS A 189 -2.02 10.52 13.94
C CYS A 189 -1.07 11.61 14.47
N GLU A 190 -0.26 12.20 13.59
CA GLU A 190 0.59 13.33 13.91
C GLU A 190 0.27 14.53 12.99
N VAL A 191 0.41 15.73 13.54
CA VAL A 191 0.39 16.99 12.80
C VAL A 191 1.75 17.64 12.92
N HIS A 192 2.42 17.80 11.80
CA HIS A 192 3.73 18.40 11.71
C HIS A 192 3.62 19.88 11.36
N LEU A 193 4.47 20.71 11.98
CA LEU A 193 4.64 22.12 11.65
C LEU A 193 5.97 22.30 10.94
N TYR A 194 5.93 22.62 9.65
CA TYR A 194 7.10 22.85 8.81
C TYR A 194 7.29 24.34 8.50
N ARG A 195 8.52 24.81 8.56
CA ARG A 195 8.94 26.10 7.99
C ARG A 195 10.05 25.83 7.01
N ASP A 196 9.79 26.19 5.76
CA ASP A 196 10.58 25.71 4.62
C ASP A 196 10.74 24.17 4.70
N LYS A 197 11.97 23.66 4.63
CA LYS A 197 12.26 22.23 4.73
C LYS A 197 12.33 21.71 6.18
N ASN A 198 12.34 22.59 7.18
CA ASN A 198 12.66 22.24 8.56
C ASN A 198 11.39 21.90 9.36
N LEU A 199 11.42 20.79 10.09
CA LEU A 199 10.37 20.42 11.04
C LEU A 199 10.57 21.20 12.35
N ILE A 200 9.60 22.05 12.69
CA ILE A 200 9.62 22.86 13.91
C ILE A 200 9.01 22.09 15.09
N SER A 201 7.84 21.48 14.88
CA SER A 201 7.07 20.87 15.96
C SER A 201 6.22 19.72 15.44
N THR A 202 6.00 18.73 16.32
CA THR A 202 5.10 17.60 16.08
C THR A 202 4.03 17.60 17.16
N ILE A 203 2.77 17.51 16.73
CA ILE A 203 1.60 17.43 17.60
C ILE A 203 1.00 16.05 17.42
N LYS A 204 0.98 15.24 18.48
CA LYS A 204 0.28 13.95 18.47
C LYS A 204 -1.21 14.15 18.68
N THR A 205 -2.02 13.45 17.90
CA THR A 205 -3.48 13.44 18.00
C THR A 205 -3.96 12.01 18.31
N PRO A 206 -5.13 11.86 18.96
CA PRO A 206 -5.67 10.53 19.29
C PRO A 206 -6.15 9.75 18.06
N ASP A 207 -6.46 10.45 16.97
CA ASP A 207 -6.96 9.89 15.71
C ASP A 207 -6.44 10.74 14.53
N VAL A 208 -6.57 10.22 13.32
CA VAL A 208 -6.12 10.84 12.07
C VAL A 208 -6.87 12.14 11.84
N VAL A 209 -6.13 13.23 11.65
CA VAL A 209 -6.71 14.56 11.38
C VAL A 209 -7.08 14.66 9.90
N THR A 210 -8.34 15.02 9.63
CA THR A 210 -8.91 15.14 8.28
C THR A 210 -9.06 16.59 7.82
N SER A 211 -9.20 17.54 8.73
CA SER A 211 -9.15 18.97 8.41
C SER A 211 -8.39 19.75 9.46
N ILE A 212 -7.71 20.82 9.03
CA ILE A 212 -6.94 21.71 9.88
C ILE A 212 -7.27 23.16 9.54
N CYS A 213 -7.54 23.98 10.56
CA CYS A 213 -7.67 25.42 10.42
C CYS A 213 -6.94 26.12 11.57
N PHE A 214 -6.12 27.11 11.25
CA PHE A 214 -5.45 27.94 12.25
C PHE A 214 -5.90 29.39 12.10
N GLY A 215 -6.25 30.03 13.21
CA GLY A 215 -6.60 31.44 13.23
C GLY A 215 -7.23 31.87 14.54
N ARG A 216 -7.89 33.03 14.50
CA ARG A 216 -8.58 33.59 15.66
C ARG A 216 -9.87 32.81 15.94
N TYR A 217 -10.01 32.32 17.17
CA TYR A 217 -11.23 31.68 17.66
C TYR A 217 -11.67 32.34 18.97
N GLY A 218 -12.82 33.01 18.93
CA GLY A 218 -13.30 33.82 20.05
C GLY A 218 -12.36 34.99 20.36
N ARG A 219 -11.81 35.01 21.58
CA ARG A 219 -10.90 36.06 22.06
C ARG A 219 -9.41 35.74 21.85
N GLU A 220 -9.09 34.54 21.40
CA GLU A 220 -7.70 34.08 21.22
C GLU A 220 -7.32 34.11 19.75
N ASP A 221 -6.25 34.84 19.42
CA ASP A 221 -5.80 35.07 18.04
C ASP A 221 -5.07 33.85 17.42
N GLY A 222 -4.55 32.94 18.24
CA GLY A 222 -3.77 31.78 17.80
C GLY A 222 -4.38 30.46 18.21
N THR A 223 -5.45 30.03 17.53
CA THR A 223 -6.14 28.77 17.82
C THR A 223 -6.05 27.82 16.64
N LEU A 224 -5.65 26.58 16.92
CA LEU A 224 -5.62 25.47 15.98
C LEU A 224 -6.86 24.59 16.20
N ILE A 225 -7.70 24.49 15.16
CA ILE A 225 -8.90 23.67 15.13
C ILE A 225 -8.64 22.50 14.19
N MET A 226 -8.92 21.28 14.65
CA MET A 226 -8.71 20.06 13.89
C MET A 226 -9.93 19.15 14.02
N THR A 227 -10.34 18.50 12.94
CA THR A 227 -11.33 17.42 12.98
C THR A 227 -10.65 16.09 12.72
N THR A 228 -11.11 15.04 13.40
CA THR A 228 -10.58 13.69 13.22
C THR A 228 -11.45 12.86 12.28
N LYS A 229 -10.90 11.76 11.77
CA LYS A 229 -11.62 10.80 10.92
C LYS A 229 -12.83 10.20 11.62
N GLY A 230 -12.76 9.96 12.93
CA GLY A 230 -13.87 9.51 13.76
C GLY A 230 -14.91 10.59 14.11
N GLY A 231 -14.82 11.80 13.55
CA GLY A 231 -15.77 12.89 13.80
C GLY A 231 -15.49 13.72 15.05
N GLY A 232 -14.35 13.51 15.72
CA GLY A 232 -13.95 14.29 16.89
C GLY A 232 -13.48 15.70 16.53
N LEU A 233 -13.73 16.68 17.42
CA LEU A 233 -13.23 18.05 17.30
C LEU A 233 -12.14 18.32 18.34
N ILE A 234 -10.97 18.74 17.90
CA ILE A 234 -9.83 19.07 18.76
C ILE A 234 -9.50 20.55 18.61
N VAL A 235 -9.52 21.27 19.74
CA VAL A 235 -9.16 22.70 19.80
C VAL A 235 -7.88 22.87 20.64
N LYS A 236 -6.89 23.53 20.05
CA LYS A 236 -5.57 23.75 20.63
C LYS A 236 -5.23 25.24 20.59
N ILE A 237 -5.07 25.87 21.75
CA ILE A 237 -4.72 27.30 21.86
C ILE A 237 -3.20 27.44 21.96
N LEU A 238 -2.63 28.34 21.17
CA LEU A 238 -1.21 28.64 21.21
C LEU A 238 -0.90 29.52 22.43
N LYS A 239 0.07 29.12 23.24
CA LYS A 239 0.51 29.91 24.39
C LYS A 239 1.21 31.19 23.91
N ARG A 240 0.94 32.31 24.57
CA ARG A 240 1.63 33.59 24.31
C ARG A 240 3.15 33.52 24.57
N THR A 241 3.62 32.56 25.36
CA THR A 241 5.05 32.36 25.61
C THR A 241 5.70 31.36 24.65
N ALA A 242 4.98 30.83 23.65
CA ALA A 242 5.57 29.89 22.70
C ALA A 242 6.69 30.57 21.90
N VAL A 243 7.82 29.91 21.75
CA VAL A 243 8.92 30.33 20.88
C VAL A 243 9.10 29.25 19.83
N PHE A 244 9.33 29.64 18.58
CA PHE A 244 9.56 28.72 17.46
C PHE A 244 11.02 28.86 17.05
N ASP A 245 11.88 27.96 17.54
CA ASP A 245 13.29 27.98 17.19
C ASP A 245 13.49 27.32 15.82
N ASP A 246 14.20 28.01 14.93
CA ASP A 246 14.71 27.42 13.70
C ASP A 246 15.86 26.48 14.09
N ARG A 247 15.53 25.21 14.37
CA ARG A 247 16.58 24.19 14.51
C ARG A 247 17.16 23.91 13.14
N ASP A 248 18.32 24.50 12.85
CA ASP A 248 19.22 24.00 11.82
C ASP A 248 19.63 22.59 12.21
N SER A 249 18.88 21.61 11.70
CA SER A 249 19.22 20.20 11.79
C SER A 249 20.36 19.94 10.81
N ALA A 250 21.55 20.45 11.12
CA ALA A 250 22.77 19.92 10.53
C ALA A 250 22.83 18.45 10.95
N PRO A 251 22.70 17.49 10.01
CA PRO A 251 22.71 16.09 10.38
C PRO A 251 24.09 15.80 10.98
N GLY A 252 24.10 15.43 12.27
CA GLY A 252 25.28 14.85 12.89
C GLY A 252 25.71 13.57 12.15
N PRO A 253 26.91 13.05 12.44
CA PRO A 253 27.36 11.81 11.83
C PRO A 253 26.30 10.70 12.02
N PRO A 254 26.07 9.86 11.00
CA PRO A 254 25.00 8.87 11.03
C PRO A 254 25.16 7.94 12.24
N LEU A 255 24.08 7.73 12.98
CA LEU A 255 24.02 6.83 14.15
C LEU A 255 24.49 5.39 13.83
N ALA A 256 24.54 5.01 12.56
CA ALA A 256 25.12 3.74 12.12
C ALA A 256 26.61 3.56 12.50
N GLN A 257 27.37 4.66 12.67
CA GLN A 257 28.78 4.59 13.06
C GLN A 257 29.00 4.20 14.53
N SER A 258 27.96 4.29 15.38
CA SER A 258 28.05 3.86 16.79
C SER A 258 27.62 2.40 17.03
N ILE A 259 27.17 1.70 15.98
CA ILE A 259 26.79 0.29 16.06
C ILE A 259 28.04 -0.58 15.94
N ARG A 260 28.50 -1.14 17.06
CA ARG A 260 29.58 -2.12 17.07
C ARG A 260 29.16 -3.36 16.28
N LEU A 261 29.94 -3.73 15.26
CA LEU A 261 29.72 -4.95 14.50
C LEU A 261 29.73 -6.18 15.42
N ASN A 262 28.69 -7.01 15.31
CA ASN A 262 28.59 -8.26 16.05
C ASN A 262 29.40 -9.37 15.38
N ILE A 263 30.72 -9.32 15.53
CA ILE A 263 31.63 -10.33 14.99
C ILE A 263 31.75 -11.48 16.00
N PRO A 264 31.33 -12.72 15.67
CA PRO A 264 31.48 -13.86 16.55
C PRO A 264 32.95 -14.09 16.90
N LYS A 265 33.25 -14.33 18.18
CA LYS A 265 34.61 -14.59 18.64
C LYS A 265 35.02 -16.02 18.29
N LYS A 266 36.21 -16.19 17.72
CA LYS A 266 36.82 -17.52 17.52
C LYS A 266 37.24 -18.10 18.87
N THR A 267 36.76 -19.30 19.17
CA THR A 267 37.06 -20.01 20.41
C THR A 267 38.39 -20.77 20.29
N LYS A 268 38.92 -21.24 21.43
CA LYS A 268 40.10 -22.10 21.45
C LYS A 268 39.94 -23.35 20.57
N LEU A 269 38.75 -23.94 20.55
CA LEU A 269 38.43 -25.11 19.71
C LEU A 269 38.70 -24.86 18.21
N TYR A 270 38.35 -23.68 17.71
CA TYR A 270 38.62 -23.31 16.31
C TYR A 270 40.14 -23.23 16.03
N VAL A 271 40.90 -22.68 16.98
CA VAL A 271 42.36 -22.58 16.86
C VAL A 271 43.01 -23.95 16.88
N ASP A 272 42.60 -24.82 17.81
CA ASP A 272 43.12 -26.18 17.94
C ASP A 272 42.79 -27.04 16.70
N GLN A 273 41.59 -26.89 16.13
CA GLN A 273 41.21 -27.55 14.87
C GLN A 273 42.10 -27.08 13.70
N THR A 274 42.40 -25.78 13.63
CA THR A 274 43.26 -25.22 12.58
C THR A 274 44.67 -25.81 12.65
N MET A 275 45.21 -26.02 13.85
CA MET A 275 46.52 -26.65 14.04
C MET A 275 46.50 -28.12 13.59
N ARG A 276 45.47 -28.89 13.95
CA ARG A 276 45.29 -30.28 13.49
C ARG A 276 45.20 -30.38 11.97
N GLU A 277 44.43 -29.49 11.34
CA GLU A 277 44.28 -29.44 9.87
C GLU A 277 45.61 -29.12 9.18
N ARG A 278 46.40 -28.21 9.75
CA ARG A 278 47.73 -27.85 9.21
C ARG A 278 48.70 -29.03 9.23
N GLU A 279 48.72 -29.82 10.30
CA GLU A 279 49.65 -30.95 10.45
C GLU A 279 49.24 -32.17 9.61
N ASN A 280 47.94 -32.42 9.45
CA ASN A 280 47.41 -33.65 8.83
C ASN A 280 46.68 -33.43 7.49
N ALA A 281 46.87 -32.27 6.85
CA ALA A 281 46.12 -31.85 5.66
C ALA A 281 46.05 -32.92 4.56
N VAL A 282 47.18 -33.55 4.24
CA VAL A 282 47.28 -34.52 3.14
C VAL A 282 46.46 -35.78 3.42
N ALA A 283 46.49 -36.29 4.64
CA ALA A 283 45.73 -37.47 5.03
C ALA A 283 44.23 -37.18 5.05
N MET A 284 43.82 -36.03 5.61
CA MET A 284 42.43 -35.58 5.61
C MET A 284 41.88 -35.40 4.19
N HIS A 285 42.66 -34.80 3.29
CA HIS A 285 42.27 -34.62 1.90
C HIS A 285 42.06 -35.97 1.19
N ARG A 286 42.99 -36.92 1.35
CA ARG A 286 42.88 -38.26 0.73
C ARG A 286 41.67 -39.03 1.26
N ALA A 287 41.43 -39.00 2.58
CA ALA A 287 40.27 -39.63 3.19
C ALA A 287 38.96 -39.03 2.64
N PHE A 288 38.87 -37.70 2.59
CA PHE A 288 37.72 -37.00 2.02
C PHE A 288 37.46 -37.38 0.55
N GLN A 289 38.50 -37.45 -0.29
CA GLN A 289 38.33 -37.84 -1.71
C GLN A 289 37.83 -39.28 -1.88
N MET A 290 38.35 -40.20 -1.06
CA MET A 290 37.90 -41.60 -1.05
C MET A 290 36.43 -41.70 -0.65
N ASP A 291 36.05 -41.03 0.45
CA ASP A 291 34.67 -41.07 0.97
C ASP A 291 33.69 -40.35 0.04
N LEU A 292 34.10 -39.23 -0.56
CA LEU A 292 33.32 -38.52 -1.57
C LEU A 292 33.05 -39.40 -2.80
N SER A 293 34.03 -40.18 -3.22
CA SER A 293 33.87 -41.12 -4.34
C SER A 293 32.89 -42.25 -4.01
N ARG A 294 32.96 -42.80 -2.80
CA ARG A 294 31.99 -43.79 -2.31
C ARG A 294 30.58 -43.21 -2.19
N LEU A 295 30.46 -41.99 -1.68
CA LEU A 295 29.20 -41.26 -1.57
C LEU A 295 28.57 -41.05 -2.95
N ARG A 296 29.36 -40.59 -3.94
CA ARG A 296 28.90 -40.42 -5.32
C ARG A 296 28.38 -41.73 -5.91
N LEU A 297 29.11 -42.83 -5.70
CA LEU A 297 28.69 -44.16 -6.17
C LEU A 297 27.39 -44.64 -5.49
N ALA A 298 27.30 -44.49 -4.17
CA ALA A 298 26.11 -44.87 -3.40
C ALA A 298 24.89 -44.04 -3.83
N ALA A 299 25.06 -42.72 -3.99
CA ALA A 299 24.03 -41.82 -4.47
C ALA A 299 23.58 -42.17 -5.89
N ALA A 300 24.52 -42.44 -6.81
CA ALA A 300 24.20 -42.82 -8.19
C ALA A 300 23.41 -44.14 -8.25
N ARG A 301 23.82 -45.16 -7.48
CA ARG A 301 23.09 -46.45 -7.40
C ARG A 301 21.68 -46.28 -6.86
N ALA A 302 21.52 -45.51 -5.77
CA ALA A 302 20.21 -45.23 -5.19
C ALA A 302 19.32 -44.42 -6.16
N TYR A 303 19.90 -43.46 -6.88
CA TYR A 303 19.21 -42.64 -7.86
C TYR A 303 18.72 -43.46 -9.07
N VAL A 304 19.57 -44.31 -9.65
CA VAL A 304 19.18 -45.20 -10.75
C VAL A 304 18.05 -46.14 -10.30
N LYS A 305 18.17 -46.75 -9.10
CA LYS A 305 17.11 -47.59 -8.54
C LYS A 305 15.78 -46.84 -8.41
N ALA A 306 15.81 -45.56 -7.99
CA ALA A 306 14.61 -44.73 -7.89
C ALA A 306 14.01 -44.37 -9.26
N LEU A 307 14.84 -44.15 -10.29
CA LEU A 307 14.39 -43.90 -11.66
C LEU A 307 13.74 -45.14 -12.29
N GLU A 308 14.36 -46.32 -12.14
CA GLU A 308 13.84 -47.59 -12.67
C GLU A 308 12.49 -47.97 -12.02
N SER A 309 12.26 -47.54 -10.78
CA SER A 309 11.02 -47.80 -10.04
C SER A 309 10.03 -46.61 -10.08
N SER A 310 10.33 -45.54 -10.82
CA SER A 310 9.52 -44.33 -10.95
C SER A 310 9.08 -43.70 -9.61
N LEU A 311 9.86 -43.89 -8.54
CA LEU A 311 9.51 -43.48 -7.16
C LEU A 311 9.63 -41.98 -6.90
N THR A 312 9.94 -41.18 -7.92
CA THR A 312 10.12 -39.74 -7.78
C THR A 312 8.79 -39.00 -7.97
N PRO A 313 8.40 -38.11 -7.04
CA PRO A 313 7.17 -37.31 -7.15
C PRO A 313 7.26 -36.19 -8.21
N MET A 314 8.36 -36.15 -8.95
CA MET A 314 8.56 -35.33 -10.14
C MET A 314 8.86 -36.24 -11.33
N SER A 315 8.23 -35.95 -12.47
CA SER A 315 8.52 -36.68 -13.70
C SER A 315 9.92 -36.32 -14.20
N SER A 316 10.70 -37.34 -14.56
CA SER A 316 12.01 -37.20 -15.19
C SER A 316 11.93 -36.85 -16.68
N SER A 317 10.73 -36.85 -17.27
CA SER A 317 10.58 -36.58 -18.70
C SER A 317 10.60 -35.07 -18.98
N LEU A 318 11.54 -34.64 -19.83
CA LEU A 318 11.61 -33.26 -20.32
C LEU A 318 10.36 -32.84 -21.11
N SER A 319 9.63 -33.81 -21.67
CA SER A 319 8.41 -33.56 -22.44
C SER A 319 7.15 -33.39 -21.59
N GLU A 320 7.11 -33.96 -20.39
CA GLU A 320 5.95 -33.97 -19.49
C GLU A 320 6.38 -33.72 -18.04
N PRO A 321 6.91 -32.53 -17.74
CA PRO A 321 7.35 -32.19 -16.39
C PRO A 321 6.11 -32.00 -15.51
N LEU A 322 5.87 -33.00 -14.67
CA LEU A 322 4.75 -33.06 -13.75
C LEU A 322 5.28 -33.14 -12.33
N LYS A 323 4.57 -32.50 -11.41
CA LYS A 323 4.78 -32.58 -9.98
C LYS A 323 3.51 -33.07 -9.32
N MET A 324 3.65 -34.02 -8.41
CA MET A 324 2.52 -34.55 -7.64
C MET A 324 2.84 -34.50 -6.15
N ASN A 325 1.88 -34.00 -5.37
CA ASN A 325 1.91 -34.05 -3.91
C ASN A 325 0.58 -34.65 -3.41
N ALA A 326 0.64 -35.58 -2.47
CA ALA A 326 -0.55 -36.16 -1.86
C ALA A 326 -0.73 -35.63 -0.43
N VAL A 327 -1.97 -35.36 -0.04
CA VAL A 327 -2.34 -34.96 1.32
C VAL A 327 -3.48 -35.86 1.79
N VAL A 328 -3.31 -36.49 2.95
CA VAL A 328 -4.36 -37.30 3.59
C VAL A 328 -4.99 -36.48 4.71
N GLN A 329 -6.31 -36.42 4.73
CA GLN A 329 -7.11 -35.73 5.73
C GLN A 329 -8.17 -36.67 6.31
N GLY A 330 -8.39 -36.62 7.62
CA GLY A 330 -9.34 -37.48 8.33
C GLY A 330 -8.65 -38.28 9.43
N LEU A 331 -9.44 -38.70 10.42
CA LEU A 331 -8.99 -39.50 11.57
C LEU A 331 -9.41 -40.99 11.45
N GLY A 332 -10.11 -41.35 10.37
CA GLY A 332 -10.65 -42.68 10.16
C GLY A 332 -12.13 -42.82 10.61
N PRO A 333 -12.83 -43.89 10.19
CA PRO A 333 -12.38 -44.91 9.23
C PRO A 333 -12.33 -44.40 7.79
N SER A 334 -12.90 -43.24 7.49
CA SER A 334 -12.83 -42.61 6.16
C SER A 334 -11.77 -41.49 6.12
N PHE A 335 -10.90 -41.57 5.12
CA PHE A 335 -9.89 -40.57 4.80
C PHE A 335 -10.18 -39.91 3.46
N LYS A 336 -10.08 -38.58 3.42
CA LYS A 336 -10.03 -37.81 2.20
C LYS A 336 -8.57 -37.74 1.72
N LEU A 337 -8.30 -38.31 0.56
CA LEU A 337 -6.99 -38.24 -0.09
C LEU A 337 -7.06 -37.21 -1.23
N THR A 338 -6.30 -36.12 -1.09
CA THR A 338 -6.20 -35.04 -2.11
C THR A 338 -4.85 -35.14 -2.82
N LEU A 339 -4.90 -35.38 -4.13
CA LEU A 339 -3.75 -35.39 -5.03
C LEU A 339 -3.61 -34.03 -5.72
N ASN A 340 -2.57 -33.28 -5.37
CA ASN A 340 -2.21 -32.01 -5.99
C ASN A 340 -1.27 -32.26 -7.16
N ILE A 341 -1.79 -32.15 -8.38
CA ILE A 341 -1.01 -32.36 -9.60
C ILE A 341 -0.79 -31.03 -10.31
N GLN A 342 0.46 -30.74 -10.61
CA GLN A 342 0.85 -29.50 -11.28
C GLN A 342 1.71 -29.82 -12.51
N ASN A 343 1.37 -29.19 -13.62
CA ASN A 343 2.21 -29.14 -14.81
C ASN A 343 3.26 -28.02 -14.62
N THR A 344 4.53 -28.39 -14.59
CA THR A 344 5.66 -27.46 -14.40
C THR A 344 6.32 -27.05 -15.72
N ALA A 345 5.72 -27.39 -16.87
CA ALA A 345 6.17 -26.91 -18.17
C ALA A 345 5.97 -25.39 -18.28
N ALA A 346 6.74 -24.73 -19.15
CA ALA A 346 6.62 -23.28 -19.35
C ALA A 346 5.34 -22.90 -20.14
N CYS A 347 5.10 -23.55 -21.29
CA CYS A 347 4.01 -23.18 -22.20
C CYS A 347 3.31 -24.39 -22.86
N ARG A 348 3.52 -25.61 -22.36
CA ARG A 348 2.99 -26.83 -22.98
C ARG A 348 1.94 -27.51 -22.08
N PRO A 349 0.67 -27.62 -22.50
CA PRO A 349 -0.32 -28.39 -21.76
C PRO A 349 -0.03 -29.89 -21.85
N VAL A 350 -0.42 -30.63 -20.80
CA VAL A 350 -0.35 -32.10 -20.77
C VAL A 350 -1.77 -32.65 -20.72
N MET A 351 -2.04 -33.69 -21.51
CA MET A 351 -3.36 -34.28 -21.73
C MET A 351 -3.23 -35.79 -21.87
N HIS A 352 -4.36 -36.52 -21.79
CA HIS A 352 -4.39 -37.98 -21.83
C HIS A 352 -3.65 -38.65 -20.66
N LEU A 353 -3.89 -38.12 -19.45
CA LEU A 353 -3.36 -38.69 -18.22
C LEU A 353 -4.47 -39.42 -17.46
N ALA A 354 -4.07 -40.45 -16.72
CA ALA A 354 -4.94 -41.19 -15.81
C ALA A 354 -4.23 -41.43 -14.48
N ILE A 355 -5.02 -41.57 -13.41
CA ILE A 355 -4.55 -41.96 -12.08
C ILE A 355 -5.04 -43.37 -11.80
N SER A 356 -4.15 -44.21 -11.26
CA SER A 356 -4.47 -45.53 -10.73
C SER A 356 -3.92 -45.67 -9.32
N PHE A 357 -4.66 -46.38 -8.47
CA PHE A 357 -4.22 -46.71 -7.11
C PHE A 357 -3.90 -48.20 -7.02
N LEU A 358 -2.86 -48.55 -6.25
CA LEU A 358 -2.55 -49.91 -5.85
C LEU A 358 -2.44 -49.94 -4.33
N TYR A 359 -3.29 -50.76 -3.72
CA TYR A 359 -3.44 -50.88 -2.27
C TYR A 359 -3.88 -52.30 -1.92
N ASP A 360 -3.79 -52.66 -0.64
CA ASP A 360 -4.34 -53.91 -0.12
C ASP A 360 -5.85 -53.80 0.04
N GLU A 361 -6.61 -54.52 -0.79
CA GLU A 361 -8.09 -54.54 -0.78
C GLU A 361 -8.68 -55.13 0.51
N SER A 362 -7.89 -55.85 1.32
CA SER A 362 -8.32 -56.32 2.64
C SER A 362 -8.29 -55.20 3.70
N LEU A 363 -7.49 -54.16 3.49
CA LEU A 363 -7.29 -53.05 4.42
C LEU A 363 -8.02 -51.77 3.99
N TYR A 364 -8.10 -51.50 2.69
CA TYR A 364 -8.66 -50.26 2.15
C TYR A 364 -9.71 -50.53 1.07
N SER A 365 -10.74 -49.69 1.04
CA SER A 365 -11.73 -49.62 -0.03
C SER A 365 -11.75 -48.22 -0.64
N MET A 366 -11.82 -48.15 -1.97
CA MET A 366 -11.92 -46.90 -2.72
C MET A 366 -13.06 -47.00 -3.74
N ARG A 367 -13.93 -45.98 -3.77
CA ARG A 367 -15.04 -45.95 -4.73
C ARG A 367 -14.57 -45.87 -6.19
N THR A 368 -13.47 -45.16 -6.43
CA THR A 368 -12.89 -44.95 -7.76
C THR A 368 -11.38 -45.09 -7.70
N ALA A 369 -10.88 -46.31 -7.93
CA ALA A 369 -9.45 -46.63 -7.94
C ALA A 369 -8.75 -46.31 -9.28
N PHE A 370 -9.50 -45.92 -10.31
CA PHE A 370 -8.96 -45.48 -11.60
C PHE A 370 -9.84 -44.38 -12.21
N PHE A 371 -9.25 -43.29 -12.67
CA PHE A 371 -9.95 -42.23 -13.40
C PHE A 371 -9.01 -41.39 -14.27
N LYS A 372 -9.59 -40.70 -15.26
CA LYS A 372 -8.86 -39.79 -16.16
C LYS A 372 -8.72 -38.40 -15.56
N ILE A 373 -7.60 -37.73 -15.81
CA ILE A 373 -7.32 -36.36 -15.36
C ILE A 373 -7.68 -35.39 -16.50
N PRO A 374 -8.25 -34.21 -16.20
CA PRO A 374 -8.43 -33.16 -17.20
C PRO A 374 -7.08 -32.67 -17.77
N LEU A 375 -7.16 -31.87 -18.83
CA LEU A 375 -6.00 -31.19 -19.40
C LEU A 375 -5.33 -30.30 -18.33
N LEU A 376 -4.02 -30.51 -18.14
CA LEU A 376 -3.22 -29.77 -17.16
C LEU A 376 -2.53 -28.58 -17.83
N VAL A 377 -3.08 -27.40 -17.61
CA VAL A 377 -2.47 -26.12 -18.02
C VAL A 377 -1.19 -25.85 -17.20
N PRO A 378 -0.10 -25.38 -17.85
CA PRO A 378 1.12 -24.92 -17.18
C PRO A 378 0.88 -24.02 -15.96
N GLY A 379 1.57 -24.30 -14.86
CA GLY A 379 1.59 -23.46 -13.66
C GLY A 379 0.41 -23.61 -12.70
N LEU A 380 -0.72 -24.17 -13.13
CA LEU A 380 -1.89 -24.39 -12.28
C LEU A 380 -1.77 -25.69 -11.46
N ASN A 381 -2.18 -25.64 -10.20
CA ASN A 381 -2.29 -26.80 -9.33
C ASN A 381 -3.72 -27.35 -9.37
N TYR A 382 -3.89 -28.64 -9.67
CA TYR A 382 -5.17 -29.33 -9.76
C TYR A 382 -5.32 -30.26 -8.55
N PRO A 383 -6.15 -29.91 -7.56
CA PRO A 383 -6.48 -30.81 -6.46
C PRO A 383 -7.52 -31.83 -6.91
N ILE A 384 -7.17 -33.11 -6.83
CA ILE A 384 -8.04 -34.23 -7.17
C ILE A 384 -8.32 -35.03 -5.91
N ASP A 385 -9.57 -35.05 -5.51
CA ASP A 385 -10.02 -35.68 -4.28
C ASP A 385 -10.53 -37.10 -4.55
N THR A 386 -10.10 -38.05 -3.72
CA THR A 386 -10.66 -39.39 -3.61
C THR A 386 -10.88 -39.74 -2.14
N PHE A 387 -11.81 -40.64 -1.87
CA PHE A 387 -12.09 -41.12 -0.52
C PHE A 387 -11.60 -42.55 -0.36
N VAL A 388 -10.84 -42.79 0.70
CA VAL A 388 -10.30 -44.08 1.10
C VAL A 388 -10.96 -44.48 2.41
N GLU A 389 -11.60 -45.64 2.43
CA GLU A 389 -12.21 -46.20 3.62
C GLU A 389 -11.32 -47.33 4.17
N CYS A 390 -10.98 -47.26 5.45
CA CYS A 390 -10.23 -48.29 6.16
C CYS A 390 -11.21 -49.38 6.60
N LEU A 391 -10.95 -50.63 6.18
CA LEU A 391 -11.77 -51.81 6.47
C LEU A 391 -11.30 -52.55 7.73
N SER A 392 -10.14 -52.19 8.28
CA SER A 392 -9.50 -52.90 9.39
C SER A 392 -9.75 -52.20 10.73
N ASP A 393 -10.33 -52.92 11.69
CA ASP A 393 -10.52 -52.47 13.08
C ASP A 393 -9.27 -52.70 13.96
N LYS A 394 -8.19 -53.26 13.40
CA LYS A 394 -7.00 -53.70 14.16
C LYS A 394 -5.89 -52.64 14.25
N GLY A 395 -6.17 -51.39 13.86
CA GLY A 395 -5.17 -50.31 13.88
C GLY A 395 -3.97 -50.55 12.95
N ILE A 396 -4.15 -51.31 11.87
CA ILE A 396 -3.11 -51.63 10.89
C ILE A 396 -3.11 -50.53 9.81
N SER A 397 -1.93 -50.04 9.45
CA SER A 397 -1.75 -49.14 8.31
C SER A 397 -0.78 -49.72 7.27
N ASP A 398 -1.03 -49.41 6.00
CA ASP A 398 -0.18 -49.79 4.87
C ASP A 398 -0.05 -48.63 3.86
N ILE A 399 0.80 -48.82 2.86
CA ILE A 399 1.13 -47.83 1.84
C ILE A 399 0.18 -47.95 0.66
N ILE A 400 -0.50 -46.86 0.31
CA ILE A 400 -1.21 -46.75 -0.98
C ILE A 400 -0.26 -46.17 -2.02
N LYS A 401 -0.08 -46.89 -3.13
CA LYS A 401 0.72 -46.41 -4.27
C LYS A 401 -0.19 -45.75 -5.29
N VAL A 402 0.19 -44.55 -5.70
CA VAL A 402 -0.54 -43.77 -6.71
C VAL A 402 0.32 -43.67 -7.96
N PHE A 403 -0.23 -44.09 -9.10
CA PHE A 403 0.42 -44.02 -10.39
C PHE A 403 -0.25 -42.97 -11.26
N VAL A 404 0.55 -42.04 -11.78
CA VAL A 404 0.11 -41.15 -12.86
C VAL A 404 0.60 -41.74 -14.17
N LEU A 405 -0.33 -42.15 -15.01
CA LEU A 405 -0.11 -42.88 -16.26
C LEU A 405 -0.44 -41.98 -17.45
N ARG A 406 0.20 -42.27 -18.59
CA ARG A 406 -0.19 -41.71 -19.89
C ARG A 406 -0.96 -42.77 -20.67
N GLU A 407 -2.06 -42.38 -21.30
CA GLU A 407 -2.83 -43.29 -22.16
C GLU A 407 -1.91 -43.88 -23.25
N GLY A 408 -1.96 -45.20 -23.42
CA GLY A 408 -1.13 -45.93 -24.38
C GLY A 408 0.29 -46.28 -23.90
N LYS A 409 0.69 -45.89 -22.69
CA LYS A 409 1.95 -46.32 -22.06
C LYS A 409 1.69 -47.13 -20.79
N SER A 410 2.36 -48.27 -20.66
CA SER A 410 2.25 -49.15 -19.49
C SER A 410 3.12 -48.70 -18.31
N ALA A 411 4.16 -47.91 -18.57
CA ALA A 411 5.06 -47.40 -17.54
C ALA A 411 4.52 -46.10 -16.92
N PRO A 412 4.51 -45.98 -15.57
CA PRO A 412 4.05 -44.77 -14.90
C PRO A 412 4.98 -43.58 -15.14
N LEU A 413 4.40 -42.40 -15.34
CA LEU A 413 5.13 -41.13 -15.41
C LEU A 413 5.63 -40.71 -14.03
N LEU A 414 4.82 -40.94 -12.99
CA LEU A 414 5.15 -40.70 -11.59
C LEU A 414 4.50 -41.78 -10.72
N THR A 415 5.20 -42.16 -9.65
CA THR A 415 4.68 -42.97 -8.56
C THR A 415 4.80 -42.20 -7.25
N ALA A 416 3.71 -42.06 -6.51
CA ALA A 416 3.73 -41.56 -5.14
C ALA A 416 3.39 -42.68 -4.16
N HIS A 417 4.16 -42.80 -3.08
CA HIS A 417 3.89 -43.72 -1.98
C HIS A 417 3.29 -42.94 -0.83
N ILE A 418 2.06 -43.28 -0.46
CA ILE A 418 1.31 -42.59 0.58
C ILE A 418 1.21 -43.54 1.75
N ASN A 419 1.95 -43.23 2.82
CA ASN A 419 1.79 -43.94 4.09
C ASN A 419 0.46 -43.51 4.68
N MET A 420 -0.51 -44.43 4.74
CA MET A 420 -1.79 -44.11 5.33
C MET A 420 -1.66 -43.97 6.85
N PRO A 421 -2.31 -42.98 7.47
CA PRO A 421 -2.39 -42.89 8.92
C PRO A 421 -3.19 -44.07 9.47
N VAL A 422 -2.94 -44.41 10.73
CA VAL A 422 -3.73 -45.42 11.44
C VAL A 422 -5.15 -44.88 11.64
N SER A 423 -6.16 -45.71 11.37
CA SER A 423 -7.57 -45.37 11.62
C SER A 423 -7.86 -45.39 13.12
N GLU A 424 -8.46 -44.32 13.64
CA GLU A 424 -8.88 -44.20 15.04
C GLU A 424 -10.29 -44.76 15.32
N GLY A 425 -10.94 -45.44 14.37
CA GLY A 425 -12.28 -46.05 14.57
C GLY A 425 -12.26 -47.59 14.43
N LEU A 426 -12.95 -48.41 15.23
CA LEU A 426 -13.88 -48.16 16.36
C LEU A 426 -13.27 -48.60 17.73
N ALA A 427 -13.09 -47.68 18.67
CA ALA A 427 -13.26 -48.02 20.08
C ALA A 427 -14.77 -48.18 20.34
N LEU A 428 -15.31 -49.38 20.10
CA LEU A 428 -16.64 -49.71 20.61
C LEU A 428 -16.60 -49.68 22.14
N ASN A 429 -17.47 -48.86 22.71
CA ASN A 429 -17.92 -48.99 24.10
C ASN A 429 -18.39 -50.41 24.40
#